data_AF-A0A9D6WEB0-F1
#
_entry.id   AF-A0A9D6WEB0-F1
#
_cell.length_a   1.000
_cell.length_b   1.000
_cell.length_c   1.000
_cell.angle_alpha   90.00
_cell.angle_beta   90.00
_cell.angle_gamma   90.00
#
_symmetry.space_group_name_H-M   'P 1'
#
loop_
_entity.id
_entity.type
_entity.pdbx_description
1 polymer ?
#
loop_
_entity_poly.entity_id
_entity_poly.type
_entity_poly.pdbx_seq_one_letter_code
_entity_poly.pdbx_strand_id
1 'polypeptide(L)'
;MIPVPAHVYVATAPINLHLSFDRLAGIVREQFGADPHEEAAFVFHNARRTHLKILWHDKRGYCVLYKRLDRGTYRIPLAVSDGATHVRVSAKEIALIFEGIPGDVLRDARRLLAAT
;
A
#
# COMPACT_ATOMS: atom_id res chain seq x y z
N MET A 1 -1.56 11.44 -18.44
CA MET A 1 -1.16 10.99 -17.08
C MET A 1 -2.43 10.73 -16.30
N ILE A 2 -2.57 9.57 -15.66
CA ILE A 2 -3.74 9.28 -14.82
C ILE A 2 -3.60 10.09 -13.53
N PRO A 3 -4.58 10.93 -13.16
CA PRO A 3 -4.49 11.73 -11.94
C PRO A 3 -4.59 10.81 -10.73
N VAL A 4 -3.51 10.74 -9.95
CA VAL A 4 -3.51 10.09 -8.64
C VAL A 4 -3.65 11.20 -7.59
N PRO A 5 -4.57 11.07 -6.62
CA PRO A 5 -4.73 12.06 -5.56
C PRO A 5 -3.43 12.35 -4.79
N ALA A 6 -3.30 13.58 -4.30
CA ALA A 6 -2.13 14.03 -3.54
C ALA A 6 -2.04 13.39 -2.14
N HIS A 7 -3.18 12.99 -1.57
CA HIS A 7 -3.25 12.29 -0.30
C HIS A 7 -3.21 10.79 -0.54
N VAL A 8 -2.27 10.10 0.08
CA VAL A 8 -2.14 8.65 -0.04
C VAL A 8 -2.07 8.01 1.33
N TYR A 9 -2.88 6.99 1.52
CA TYR A 9 -2.95 6.19 2.73
C TYR A 9 -2.57 4.74 2.39
N VAL A 10 -1.70 4.15 3.19
CA VAL A 10 -1.22 2.78 3.01
C VAL A 10 -1.77 1.91 4.12
N ALA A 11 -2.44 0.81 3.78
CA ALA A 11 -2.87 -0.20 4.74
C ALA A 11 -1.65 -0.78 5.48
N THR A 12 -1.76 -0.94 6.79
CA THR A 12 -0.69 -1.50 7.62
C THR A 12 -0.73 -3.03 7.64
N ALA A 13 -1.93 -3.59 7.51
CA ALA A 13 -2.17 -5.03 7.42
C ALA A 13 -2.30 -5.48 5.95
N PRO A 14 -1.78 -6.67 5.60
CA PRO A 14 -1.99 -7.23 4.27
C PRO A 14 -3.46 -7.64 4.07
N ILE A 15 -3.93 -7.56 2.82
CA ILE A 15 -5.28 -8.01 2.45
C ILE A 15 -5.23 -9.08 1.36
N ASN A 16 -6.39 -9.70 1.12
CA ASN A 16 -6.60 -10.49 -0.08
C ASN A 16 -6.69 -9.57 -1.31
N LEU A 17 -5.66 -9.57 -2.17
CA LEU A 17 -5.63 -8.74 -3.38
C LEU A 17 -6.46 -9.29 -4.55
N HIS A 18 -7.21 -10.39 -4.38
CA HIS A 18 -8.25 -10.78 -5.35
C HIS A 18 -9.48 -9.85 -5.29
N LEU A 19 -9.63 -9.07 -4.21
CA LEU A 19 -10.70 -8.10 -4.05
C LEU A 19 -10.60 -6.97 -5.08
N SER A 20 -11.75 -6.52 -5.59
CA SER A 20 -11.88 -5.41 -6.55
C SER A 20 -12.61 -4.22 -5.93
N PHE A 21 -13.02 -3.25 -6.75
CA PHE A 21 -13.61 -1.95 -6.41
C PHE A 21 -14.42 -1.92 -5.11
N ASP A 22 -15.62 -2.51 -5.07
CA ASP A 22 -16.54 -2.36 -3.93
C ASP A 22 -16.00 -2.97 -2.63
N ARG A 23 -15.28 -4.08 -2.73
CA ARG A 23 -14.68 -4.74 -1.57
C ARG A 23 -13.49 -3.95 -1.03
N LEU A 24 -12.69 -3.35 -1.91
CA LEU A 24 -11.61 -2.45 -1.50
C LEU A 24 -12.18 -1.17 -0.89
N ALA A 25 -13.22 -0.59 -1.48
CA ALA A 25 -13.93 0.56 -0.93
C ALA A 25 -14.58 0.25 0.43
N GLY A 26 -15.10 -0.98 0.61
CA GLY A 26 -15.55 -1.49 1.91
C GLY A 26 -14.44 -1.49 2.95
N ILE A 27 -13.25 -1.97 2.60
CA ILE A 27 -12.08 -1.93 3.50
C ILE A 27 -11.72 -0.49 3.89
N VAL A 28 -11.77 0.46 2.95
CA VAL A 28 -11.54 1.89 3.28
C VAL A 28 -12.55 2.36 4.35
N ARG A 29 -13.84 2.08 4.15
CA ARG A 29 -14.87 2.48 5.13
C ARG A 29 -14.68 1.79 6.48
N GLU A 30 -14.48 0.49 6.49
CA GLU A 30 -14.49 -0.34 7.70
C GLU A 30 -13.19 -0.27 8.49
N GLN A 31 -12.03 -0.23 7.81
CA GLN A 31 -10.73 -0.27 8.47
C GLN A 31 -10.08 1.11 8.56
N PHE A 32 -10.22 1.95 7.53
CA PHE A 32 -9.60 3.28 7.54
C PHE A 32 -10.52 4.30 8.21
N GLY A 33 -11.83 4.01 8.30
CA GLY A 33 -12.82 4.96 8.81
C GLY A 33 -12.97 6.20 7.91
N ALA A 34 -12.64 6.07 6.62
CA ALA A 34 -12.64 7.15 5.64
C ALA A 34 -13.69 6.93 4.55
N ASP A 35 -14.06 7.99 3.84
CA ASP A 35 -14.89 7.86 2.64
C ASP A 35 -14.01 7.58 1.40
N PRO A 36 -14.19 6.44 0.70
CA PRO A 36 -13.43 6.12 -0.51
C PRO A 36 -13.70 7.06 -1.70
N HIS A 37 -14.66 7.98 -1.61
CA HIS A 37 -14.89 9.06 -2.59
C HIS A 37 -14.07 10.33 -2.32
N GLU A 38 -13.39 10.42 -1.18
CA GLU A 38 -12.51 11.56 -0.87
C GLU A 38 -11.37 11.66 -1.88
N GLU A 39 -10.74 12.85 -1.94
CA GLU A 39 -9.58 13.11 -2.79
C GLU A 39 -8.32 12.44 -2.21
N ALA A 40 -8.31 11.11 -2.21
CA ALA A 40 -7.25 10.29 -1.67
C ALA A 40 -7.08 8.98 -2.45
N ALA A 41 -5.87 8.44 -2.41
CA ALA A 41 -5.57 7.10 -2.87
C ALA A 41 -5.31 6.16 -1.69
N PHE A 42 -5.83 4.94 -1.78
CA PHE A 42 -5.71 3.92 -0.76
C PHE A 42 -4.90 2.76 -1.31
N VAL A 43 -3.75 2.50 -0.69
CA VAL A 43 -2.77 1.51 -1.11
C VAL A 43 -2.89 0.28 -0.24
N PHE A 44 -3.05 -0.86 -0.91
CA PHE A 44 -3.18 -2.17 -0.29
C PHE A 44 -2.07 -3.09 -0.78
N HIS A 45 -1.62 -4.00 0.07
CA HIS A 45 -0.54 -4.93 -0.27
C HIS A 45 -0.88 -6.37 0.12
N ASN A 46 -0.23 -7.33 -0.51
CA ASN A 46 -0.31 -8.74 -0.10
C ASN A 46 0.64 -9.02 1.08
N ALA A 47 0.46 -10.18 1.72
CA ALA A 47 1.31 -10.59 2.85
C ALA A 47 2.80 -10.66 2.50
N ARG A 48 3.11 -11.08 1.26
CA ARG A 48 4.50 -11.15 0.76
C ARG A 48 5.06 -9.78 0.34
N ARG A 49 4.25 -8.72 0.33
CA ARG A 49 4.60 -7.37 -0.11
C ARG A 49 5.21 -7.33 -1.52
N THR A 50 4.83 -8.24 -2.39
CA THR A 50 5.28 -8.28 -3.81
C THR A 50 4.30 -7.64 -4.76
N HIS A 51 3.08 -7.35 -4.27
CA HIS A 51 1.98 -6.79 -5.05
C HIS A 51 1.36 -5.62 -4.31
N LEU A 52 0.95 -4.60 -5.07
CA LEU A 52 0.15 -3.47 -4.58
C LEU A 52 -1.11 -3.29 -5.42
N LYS A 53 -2.23 -3.02 -4.76
CA LYS A 53 -3.39 -2.37 -5.38
C LYS A 53 -3.54 -0.95 -4.87
N ILE A 54 -3.94 -0.03 -5.74
CA ILE A 54 -4.23 1.36 -5.38
C ILE A 54 -5.64 1.66 -5.85
N LEU A 55 -6.51 2.03 -4.91
CA LEU A 55 -7.88 2.46 -5.17
C LEU A 55 -7.97 3.99 -5.03
N TRP A 56 -8.65 4.66 -5.95
CA TRP A 56 -9.08 6.05 -5.79
C TRP A 56 -10.35 6.31 -6.60
N HIS A 57 -11.05 7.40 -6.30
CA HIS A 57 -12.21 7.85 -7.08
C HIS A 57 -11.85 9.10 -7.88
N ASP A 58 -12.09 9.12 -9.19
CA ASP A 58 -11.69 10.23 -10.09
C ASP A 58 -12.79 11.29 -10.29
N LYS A 59 -13.75 11.33 -9.37
CA LYS A 59 -15.04 12.07 -9.43
C LYS A 59 -16.10 11.45 -10.34
N ARG A 60 -15.74 10.52 -11.24
CA ARG A 60 -16.70 9.81 -12.11
C ARG A 60 -16.85 8.34 -11.76
N GLY A 61 -15.79 7.73 -11.23
CA GLY A 61 -15.86 6.35 -10.76
C GLY A 61 -14.60 5.91 -10.03
N TYR A 62 -14.64 4.68 -9.54
CA TYR A 62 -13.47 4.05 -8.94
C TYR A 62 -12.46 3.64 -10.01
N CYS A 63 -11.20 3.91 -9.70
CA CYS A 63 -10.05 3.47 -10.45
C CYS A 63 -9.20 2.55 -9.58
N VAL A 64 -8.64 1.50 -10.19
CA VAL A 64 -7.72 0.58 -9.53
C VAL A 64 -6.48 0.39 -10.38
N LEU A 65 -5.31 0.62 -9.79
CA LEU A 65 -4.03 0.19 -10.31
C LEU A 65 -3.60 -1.09 -9.60
N TYR A 66 -3.17 -2.12 -10.34
CA TYR A 66 -2.59 -3.34 -9.77
C TYR A 66 -1.17 -3.55 -10.29
N LYS A 67 -0.18 -3.50 -9.40
CA LYS A 67 1.25 -3.61 -9.77
C LYS A 67 1.92 -4.75 -9.00
N ARG A 68 2.58 -5.66 -9.74
CA ARG A 68 3.47 -6.70 -9.21
C ARG A 68 4.92 -6.31 -9.46
N LEU A 69 5.80 -6.56 -8.50
CA LEU A 69 7.24 -6.51 -8.73
C LEU A 69 7.71 -7.85 -9.30
N ASP A 70 8.56 -7.82 -10.34
CA ASP A 70 9.19 -9.04 -10.85
C ASP A 70 10.23 -9.59 -9.88
N ARG A 71 10.85 -8.72 -9.07
CA ARG A 71 11.81 -9.07 -8.02
C ARG A 71 11.70 -8.12 -6.82
N GLY A 72 12.02 -8.61 -5.63
CA GLY A 72 12.03 -7.81 -4.40
C GLY A 72 10.64 -7.66 -3.76
N THR A 73 10.54 -6.74 -2.80
CA THR A 73 9.27 -6.44 -2.11
C THR A 73 9.10 -4.94 -1.89
N TYR A 74 7.86 -4.46 -1.91
CA TYR A 74 7.51 -3.09 -1.54
C TYR A 74 7.89 -2.78 -0.09
N ARG A 75 8.40 -1.56 0.13
CA ARG A 75 8.64 -1.02 1.46
C ARG A 75 7.32 -0.51 2.03
N ILE A 76 6.58 -1.36 2.74
CA ILE A 76 5.42 -0.89 3.50
C ILE A 76 5.93 -0.15 4.74
N PRO A 77 5.47 1.09 5.03
CA PRO A 77 5.93 1.82 6.19
C PRO A 77 5.76 0.99 7.48
N LEU A 78 6.84 0.87 8.26
CA LEU A 78 6.90 0.06 9.48
C LEU A 78 6.72 0.89 10.76
N ALA A 79 6.86 2.21 10.66
CA ALA A 79 6.59 3.13 11.76
C ALA A 79 5.07 3.36 11.85
N VAL A 80 4.40 2.38 12.42
CA VAL A 80 2.95 2.35 12.61
C VAL A 80 2.72 2.43 14.11
N SER A 81 1.98 3.43 14.57
CA SER A 81 1.53 3.48 15.97
C SER A 81 0.76 2.21 16.30
N ASP A 82 0.87 1.71 17.53
CA ASP A 82 0.17 0.48 17.91
C ASP A 82 -1.34 0.59 17.61
N GLY A 83 -1.89 -0.45 16.96
CA GLY A 83 -3.28 -0.49 16.52
C GLY A 83 -3.66 0.33 15.27
N ALA A 84 -2.74 1.08 14.64
CA ALA A 84 -3.10 1.84 13.44
C ALA A 84 -3.35 0.92 12.23
N THR A 85 -4.50 1.11 11.57
CA THR A 85 -4.94 0.33 10.40
C THR A 85 -4.36 0.83 9.08
N HIS A 86 -3.92 2.08 9.05
CA HIS A 86 -3.34 2.74 7.89
C HIS A 86 -2.39 3.86 8.32
N VAL A 87 -1.54 4.28 7.38
CA VAL A 87 -0.64 5.43 7.56
C VAL A 87 -0.73 6.36 6.37
N ARG A 88 -0.71 7.66 6.61
CA ARG A 88 -0.57 8.67 5.56
C ARG A 88 0.89 8.75 5.13
N VAL A 89 1.14 8.79 3.83
CA VAL A 89 2.48 8.92 3.26
C VAL A 89 2.61 10.20 2.42
N SER A 90 3.79 10.79 2.44
CA SER A 90 4.20 11.91 1.59
C SER A 90 4.50 11.45 0.16
N ALA A 91 4.53 12.40 -0.78
CA ALA A 91 4.91 12.13 -2.18
C ALA A 91 6.28 11.43 -2.30
N LYS A 92 7.24 11.81 -1.45
CA LYS A 92 8.57 11.20 -1.41
C LYS A 92 8.52 9.74 -0.93
N GLU A 93 7.71 9.45 0.10
CA GLU A 93 7.53 8.09 0.60
C GLU A 93 6.81 7.20 -0.41
N ILE A 94 5.87 7.75 -1.18
CA ILE A 94 5.22 7.03 -2.28
C ILE A 94 6.26 6.60 -3.31
N ALA A 95 7.12 7.50 -3.77
CA ALA A 95 8.17 7.18 -4.73
C ALA A 95 9.05 6.02 -4.22
N LEU A 96 9.48 6.10 -2.96
CA LEU A 96 10.28 5.06 -2.29
C LEU A 96 9.52 3.73 -2.16
N ILE A 97 8.21 3.77 -1.88
CA ILE A 97 7.38 2.56 -1.88
C ILE A 97 7.45 1.92 -3.26
N PHE A 98 7.22 2.69 -4.32
CA PHE A 98 7.15 2.17 -5.70
C PHE A 98 8.47 1.64 -6.26
N GLU A 99 9.60 2.15 -5.79
CA GLU A 99 10.94 1.62 -6.09
C GLU A 99 11.13 0.21 -5.52
N GLY A 100 10.55 -0.06 -4.34
CA GLY A 100 10.68 -1.33 -3.65
C GLY A 100 12.08 -1.55 -3.06
N ILE A 101 12.27 -2.72 -2.43
CA ILE A 101 13.55 -3.12 -1.84
C ILE A 101 14.07 -4.36 -2.57
N PRO A 102 15.33 -4.35 -3.04
CA PRO A 102 15.97 -5.53 -3.61
C PRO A 102 15.97 -6.73 -2.65
N GLY A 103 15.75 -7.92 -3.20
CA GLY A 103 15.56 -9.13 -2.40
C GLY A 103 16.85 -9.63 -1.72
N ASP A 104 18.00 -9.37 -2.31
CA ASP A 104 19.34 -9.62 -1.75
C ASP A 104 19.59 -8.80 -0.48
N VAL A 105 19.33 -7.48 -0.54
CA VAL A 105 19.45 -6.58 0.62
C VAL A 105 18.62 -7.08 1.80
N LEU A 106 17.38 -7.55 1.53
CA LEU A 106 16.52 -8.10 2.59
C LEU A 106 17.02 -9.43 3.17
N ARG A 107 17.64 -10.28 2.35
CA ARG A 107 18.18 -11.56 2.82
C ARG A 107 19.38 -11.32 3.74
N ASP A 108 20.25 -10.40 3.39
CA ASP A 108 21.44 -10.09 4.18
C ASP A 108 21.07 -9.43 5.51
N ALA A 109 20.12 -8.49 5.50
CA ALA A 109 19.60 -7.89 6.73
C ALA A 109 19.00 -8.94 7.69
N ARG A 110 18.25 -9.92 7.18
CA ARG A 110 17.68 -11.00 8.00
C ARG A 110 18.75 -11.91 8.60
N ARG A 111 19.82 -12.21 7.86
CA ARG A 111 20.94 -13.02 8.34
C ARG A 111 21.66 -12.34 9.51
N LEU A 112 21.91 -11.03 9.39
CA LEU A 112 22.56 -10.26 10.45
C LEU A 112 21.73 -10.24 11.74
N LEU A 113 20.40 -10.03 11.63
CA LEU A 113 19.50 -10.02 12.77
C LEU A 113 19.34 -11.39 13.45
N ALA A 114 19.48 -12.49 12.70
CA ALA A 114 19.40 -13.84 13.24
C ALA A 114 20.70 -14.32 13.90
N ALA A 115 21.81 -13.57 13.73
CA ALA A 115 23.12 -13.88 14.29
C ALA A 115 23.40 -13.15 15.63
N THR A 116 22.40 -12.43 16.16
CA THR A 116 22.42 -11.71 17.45
C THR A 116 21.45 -12.39 18.41
#